data_AF-A0A521RQ93-F1
#
_entry.id   AF-A0A521RQ93-F1
#
_cell.length_a   1.000
_cell.length_b   1.000
_cell.length_c   1.000
_cell.angle_alpha   90.00
_cell.angle_beta   90.00
_cell.angle_gamma   90.00
#
_symmetry.space_group_name_H-M   'P 1'
#
loop_
_entity.id
_entity.type
_entity.pdbx_description
1 polymer ?
#
loop_
_entity_poly.entity_id
_entity_poly.type
_entity_poly.pdbx_seq_one_letter_code
_entity_poly.pdbx_strand_id
1 'polypeptide(L)'
;MAEKGHRQARQDEHDMENGKQDQLAEAVKGLLMLLQFLKGNIRRIDCWDHGEPVCGLASHAQRRRRSVVACGAAHLKPYLWPMKSLLPALLVLLVAALATPATAQSYEDQMRQAASAYERKDMATAVRIWKVWAAKGEAEAQTLLGAMYWSGDGVPRNLNEAARLYLAAAKQGYARAQNNIGFMLGFGEGVPPRDDIEAYKWIKLAIDGYTAKNQDRLDQARKDLATLSARMNPAQIAEAERRVRAWKPVPKVR
;
A
#
# COMPACT_ATOMS: atom_id res chain seq x y z
N MET A 1 21.51 19.79 6.22
CA MET A 1 20.59 20.05 5.08
C MET A 1 19.79 18.81 4.66
N ALA A 2 20.32 17.57 4.81
CA ALA A 2 19.61 16.30 4.56
C ALA A 2 18.32 16.09 5.39
N GLU A 3 18.22 16.67 6.58
CA GLU A 3 17.07 16.50 7.46
C GLU A 3 15.81 17.29 7.02
N LYS A 4 15.98 18.31 6.15
CA LYS A 4 14.86 19.07 5.57
C LYS A 4 14.26 18.36 4.36
N GLY A 5 15.07 17.74 3.50
CA GLY A 5 14.58 17.00 2.32
C GLY A 5 13.76 15.76 2.68
N HIS A 6 14.20 15.01 3.70
CA HIS A 6 13.45 13.85 4.22
C HIS A 6 12.19 14.22 5.01
N ARG A 7 12.08 15.45 5.53
CA ARG A 7 10.84 15.95 6.11
C ARG A 7 9.84 16.34 5.04
N GLN A 8 10.28 17.01 3.97
CA GLN A 8 9.40 17.41 2.88
C GLN A 8 8.79 16.21 2.14
N ALA A 9 9.61 15.19 1.80
CA ALA A 9 9.10 13.99 1.14
C ALA A 9 8.11 13.18 2.01
N ARG A 10 8.30 13.20 3.34
CA ARG A 10 7.34 12.59 4.29
C ARG A 10 6.06 13.41 4.44
N GLN A 11 6.15 14.73 4.32
CA GLN A 11 4.98 15.62 4.30
C GLN A 11 4.15 15.36 3.05
N ASP A 12 4.78 15.30 1.88
CA ASP A 12 4.11 15.07 0.60
C ASP A 12 3.44 13.68 0.54
N GLU A 13 4.06 12.64 1.13
CA GLU A 13 3.51 11.28 1.20
C GLU A 13 2.35 11.18 2.21
N HIS A 14 2.44 11.89 3.34
CA HIS A 14 1.35 12.02 4.32
C HIS A 14 0.16 12.79 3.76
N ASP A 15 0.41 13.86 2.99
CA ASP A 15 -0.63 14.68 2.37
C ASP A 15 -1.36 13.91 1.25
N MET A 16 -0.66 13.05 0.50
CA MET A 16 -1.30 12.14 -0.47
C MET A 16 -2.17 11.06 0.17
N GLU A 17 -1.79 10.55 1.34
CA GLU A 17 -2.54 9.51 2.05
C GLU A 17 -3.78 10.09 2.76
N ASN A 18 -3.67 11.31 3.32
CA ASN A 18 -4.79 12.09 3.82
C ASN A 18 -5.77 12.45 2.69
N GLY A 19 -5.29 12.80 1.50
CA GLY A 19 -6.15 13.05 0.34
C GLY A 19 -6.99 11.83 -0.10
N LYS A 20 -6.48 10.60 0.06
CA LYS A 20 -7.26 9.37 -0.19
C LYS A 20 -8.30 9.11 0.91
N GLN A 21 -7.97 9.41 2.17
CA GLN A 21 -8.91 9.30 3.28
C GLN A 21 -10.04 10.34 3.18
N ASP A 22 -9.73 11.56 2.73
CA ASP A 22 -10.72 12.60 2.48
C ASP A 22 -11.65 12.24 1.31
N GLN A 23 -11.14 11.64 0.23
CA GLN A 23 -11.98 11.12 -0.84
C GLN A 23 -12.91 10.00 -0.38
N LEU A 24 -12.45 9.11 0.50
CA LEU A 24 -13.30 8.08 1.11
C LEU A 24 -14.34 8.71 2.04
N ALA A 25 -13.98 9.73 2.82
CA ALA A 25 -14.91 10.43 3.70
C ALA A 25 -16.01 11.17 2.91
N GLU A 26 -15.66 11.83 1.80
CA GLU A 26 -16.62 12.48 0.91
C GLU A 26 -17.51 11.46 0.17
N ALA A 27 -16.96 10.31 -0.24
CA ALA A 27 -17.76 9.22 -0.80
C ALA A 27 -18.76 8.65 0.21
N VAL A 28 -18.36 8.48 1.48
CA VAL A 28 -19.24 8.03 2.56
C VAL A 28 -20.31 9.09 2.87
N LYS A 29 -19.97 10.37 2.91
CA LYS A 29 -20.94 11.47 3.06
C LYS A 29 -21.94 11.49 1.90
N GLY A 30 -21.48 11.29 0.67
CA GLY A 30 -22.34 11.17 -0.52
C GLY A 30 -23.32 10.00 -0.42
N LEU A 31 -22.84 8.84 0.04
CA LEU A 31 -23.69 7.67 0.27
C LEU A 31 -24.70 7.91 1.41
N LEU A 32 -24.29 8.60 2.47
CA LEU A 32 -25.15 8.98 3.60
C LEU A 32 -26.23 9.99 3.18
N MET A 33 -25.87 10.97 2.35
CA MET A 33 -26.84 11.91 1.77
C MET A 33 -27.81 11.21 0.84
N LEU A 34 -27.37 10.26 0.01
CA LEU A 34 -28.24 9.42 -0.81
C LEU A 34 -29.20 8.58 0.04
N LEU A 35 -28.71 7.98 1.14
CA LEU A 35 -29.56 7.25 2.09
C LEU A 35 -30.57 8.16 2.80
N GLN A 36 -30.18 9.38 3.15
CA GLN A 36 -31.08 10.38 3.74
C GLN A 36 -32.11 10.90 2.72
N PHE A 37 -31.72 11.08 1.46
CA PHE A 37 -32.60 11.48 0.36
C PHE A 37 -33.61 10.36 0.04
N LEU A 38 -33.18 9.10 0.02
CA LEU A 38 -34.07 7.94 -0.11
C LEU A 38 -35.03 7.82 1.09
N LYS A 39 -34.57 8.08 2.32
CA LYS A 39 -35.45 8.16 3.51
C LYS A 39 -36.41 9.35 3.46
N GLY A 40 -36.03 10.47 2.84
CA GLY A 40 -36.85 11.66 2.64
C GLY A 40 -37.91 11.51 1.54
N ASN A 41 -37.58 10.81 0.45
CA ASN A 41 -38.51 10.55 -0.66
C ASN A 41 -39.57 9.48 -0.36
N ILE A 42 -39.40 8.67 0.69
CA ILE A 42 -40.46 7.76 1.18
C ILE A 42 -41.62 8.53 1.84
N ARG A 43 -41.46 9.84 2.16
CA ARG A 43 -42.54 10.69 2.67
C ARG A 43 -43.21 11.59 1.61
N ARG A 44 -42.94 11.37 0.32
CA ARG A 44 -43.59 12.08 -0.80
C ARG A 44 -44.02 11.12 -1.91
N ILE A 45 -44.83 10.12 -1.55
CA ILE A 45 -45.80 9.53 -2.46
C ILE A 45 -47.11 9.55 -1.67
N ASP A 46 -47.86 10.63 -1.85
CA ASP A 46 -49.31 10.73 -1.63
C ASP A 46 -49.72 12.14 -2.08
N CYS A 47 -50.13 12.26 -3.33
CA CYS A 47 -51.05 13.30 -3.78
C CYS A 47 -51.93 12.68 -4.88
N TRP A 48 -53.20 13.12 -4.90
CA TRP A 48 -54.27 12.84 -5.88
C TRP A 48 -54.97 11.49 -5.65
N ASP A 49 -56.29 11.39 -5.45
CA ASP A 49 -57.41 12.31 -5.63
C ASP A 49 -58.63 11.64 -4.94
N HIS A 50 -59.55 12.42 -4.38
CA HIS A 50 -60.96 12.42 -4.79
C HIS A 50 -61.85 13.23 -3.83
N GLY A 51 -62.67 14.05 -4.47
CA GLY A 51 -63.63 14.97 -3.89
C GLY A 51 -64.74 14.32 -3.06
N GLU A 52 -65.49 15.22 -2.43
CA GLU A 52 -66.57 15.07 -1.45
C GLU A 52 -67.69 14.08 -1.82
N PRO A 53 -68.65 13.83 -0.88
CA PRO A 53 -69.85 14.66 -0.97
C PRO A 53 -70.49 15.09 0.36
N VAL A 54 -71.31 16.13 0.23
CA VAL A 54 -72.08 16.87 1.24
C VAL A 54 -73.40 16.18 1.62
N CYS A 55 -73.95 16.60 2.77
CA CYS A 55 -75.37 16.86 3.10
C CYS A 55 -76.07 15.95 4.15
N GLY A 56 -76.82 16.63 5.03
CA GLY A 56 -77.48 16.08 6.21
C GLY A 56 -78.97 15.73 6.09
N LEU A 57 -79.49 15.27 7.24
CA LEU A 57 -80.86 15.15 7.74
C LEU A 57 -81.96 14.45 6.90
N ALA A 58 -82.54 13.43 7.58
CA ALA A 58 -83.97 13.09 7.70
C ALA A 58 -84.66 12.07 6.75
N SER A 59 -85.15 11.02 7.41
CA SER A 59 -86.47 10.35 7.29
C SER A 59 -86.72 9.25 6.24
N HIS A 60 -87.56 8.32 6.69
CA HIS A 60 -88.15 7.14 6.06
C HIS A 60 -88.57 7.30 4.59
N ALA A 61 -88.36 6.26 3.78
CA ALA A 61 -89.47 5.51 3.15
C ALA A 61 -88.97 4.33 2.30
N GLN A 62 -89.85 3.34 2.26
CA GLN A 62 -89.71 1.98 1.78
C GLN A 62 -90.01 1.87 0.27
N ARG A 63 -89.28 1.02 -0.46
CA ARG A 63 -89.77 -0.05 -1.38
C ARG A 63 -89.00 -0.20 -2.70
N ARG A 64 -88.59 -1.47 -2.88
CA ARG A 64 -88.72 -2.35 -4.06
C ARG A 64 -87.76 -2.18 -5.26
N ARG A 65 -86.93 -3.23 -5.33
CA ARG A 65 -86.84 -4.27 -6.39
C ARG A 65 -85.94 -4.03 -7.60
N ARG A 66 -84.99 -5.00 -7.70
CA ARG A 66 -84.51 -5.74 -8.88
C ARG A 66 -83.63 -4.90 -9.83
N SER A 67 -82.54 -5.38 -10.40
CA SER A 67 -82.04 -6.73 -10.69
C SER A 67 -80.51 -6.65 -10.90
N VAL A 68 -79.71 -7.61 -10.44
CA VAL A 68 -79.02 -8.65 -11.27
C VAL A 68 -78.29 -8.05 -12.48
N VAL A 69 -76.96 -8.07 -12.55
CA VAL A 69 -76.09 -9.10 -13.18
C VAL A 69 -74.64 -8.70 -12.78
N ALA A 70 -73.82 -9.46 -12.05
CA ALA A 70 -73.15 -10.76 -12.27
C ALA A 70 -71.73 -10.67 -12.89
N CYS A 71 -70.89 -11.62 -12.46
CA CYS A 71 -69.48 -11.91 -12.79
C CYS A 71 -68.43 -10.89 -12.30
N GLY A 72 -67.35 -11.26 -11.61
CA GLY A 72 -66.70 -12.54 -11.32
C GLY A 72 -65.20 -12.28 -11.10
N ALA A 73 -64.50 -13.24 -10.46
CA ALA A 73 -63.05 -13.31 -10.20
C ALA A 73 -62.55 -12.49 -8.98
N ALA A 74 -62.29 -13.09 -7.81
CA ALA A 74 -61.28 -14.09 -7.46
C ALA A 74 -59.84 -13.52 -7.34
N HIS A 75 -59.27 -13.70 -6.15
CA HIS A 75 -57.85 -13.71 -5.79
C HIS A 75 -57.03 -12.41 -5.84
N LEU A 76 -56.87 -11.75 -4.67
CA LEU A 76 -55.79 -10.79 -4.41
C LEU A 76 -55.16 -11.02 -3.01
N LYS A 77 -54.30 -12.03 -2.92
CA LYS A 77 -53.11 -12.03 -2.06
C LYS A 77 -51.99 -12.66 -2.89
N PRO A 78 -51.00 -11.88 -3.37
CA PRO A 78 -49.65 -12.07 -2.81
C PRO A 78 -48.70 -10.87 -3.04
N TYR A 79 -48.61 -9.89 -2.14
CA TYR A 79 -47.58 -8.83 -2.23
C TYR A 79 -46.90 -8.49 -0.89
N LEU A 80 -46.91 -9.40 0.08
CA LEU A 80 -46.26 -9.23 1.39
C LEU A 80 -45.06 -10.16 1.63
N TRP A 81 -44.50 -10.78 0.57
CA TRP A 81 -43.46 -11.81 0.71
C TRP A 81 -41.99 -11.36 0.48
N PRO A 82 -41.60 -10.31 -0.29
CA PRO A 82 -40.18 -10.17 -0.61
C PRO A 82 -39.34 -9.43 0.45
N MET A 83 -39.95 -8.67 1.38
CA MET A 83 -39.17 -7.88 2.35
C MET A 83 -38.46 -8.70 3.43
N LYS A 84 -38.92 -9.92 3.75
CA LYS A 84 -38.28 -10.78 4.78
C LYS A 84 -37.03 -11.52 4.25
N SER A 85 -36.81 -11.56 2.94
CA SER A 85 -35.69 -12.26 2.32
C SER A 85 -34.44 -11.40 2.13
N LEU A 86 -34.54 -10.07 2.27
CA LEU A 86 -33.41 -9.15 2.07
C LEU A 86 -32.60 -8.93 3.35
N LEU A 87 -33.21 -9.00 4.53
CA LEU A 87 -32.52 -8.83 5.82
C LEU A 87 -31.46 -9.89 6.11
N PRO A 88 -31.69 -11.20 5.95
CA PRO A 88 -30.63 -12.20 6.16
C PRO A 88 -29.55 -12.11 5.08
N ALA A 89 -29.90 -11.76 3.83
CA ALA A 89 -28.92 -11.53 2.76
C ALA A 89 -28.03 -10.30 3.02
N LEU A 90 -28.63 -9.20 3.52
CA LEU A 90 -27.91 -8.01 3.94
C LEU A 90 -27.03 -8.29 5.17
N LEU A 91 -27.52 -9.10 6.13
CA LEU A 91 -26.74 -9.51 7.30
C LEU A 91 -25.57 -10.42 6.90
N VAL A 92 -25.75 -11.34 5.94
CA VAL A 92 -24.67 -12.17 5.39
C VAL A 92 -23.66 -11.31 4.63
N LEU A 93 -24.11 -10.32 3.85
CA LEU A 93 -23.23 -9.33 3.22
C LEU A 93 -22.48 -8.46 4.24
N LEU A 94 -23.14 -8.08 5.35
CA LEU A 94 -22.54 -7.30 6.43
C LEU A 94 -21.51 -8.12 7.22
N VAL A 95 -21.80 -9.39 7.50
CA VAL A 95 -20.89 -10.34 8.17
C VAL A 95 -19.72 -10.69 7.25
N ALA A 96 -19.94 -10.88 5.94
CA ALA A 96 -18.88 -11.07 4.97
C ALA A 96 -18.00 -9.81 4.80
N ALA A 97 -18.57 -8.61 4.92
CA ALA A 97 -17.82 -7.36 4.92
C ALA A 97 -17.02 -7.12 6.21
N LEU A 98 -17.46 -7.66 7.34
CA LEU A 98 -16.73 -7.65 8.63
C LEU A 98 -15.69 -8.78 8.74
N ALA A 99 -15.83 -9.82 7.93
CA ALA A 99 -14.85 -10.87 7.73
C ALA A 99 -13.86 -10.48 6.62
N THR A 100 -13.23 -9.31 6.74
CA THR A 100 -11.90 -9.19 6.12
C THR A 100 -11.05 -10.24 6.82
N PRO A 101 -10.49 -11.26 6.13
CA PRO A 101 -9.52 -12.12 6.77
C PRO A 101 -8.48 -11.16 7.36
N ALA A 102 -8.15 -11.30 8.64
CA ALA A 102 -7.00 -10.63 9.23
C ALA A 102 -5.85 -10.89 8.26
N THR A 103 -5.56 -9.88 7.43
CA THR A 103 -5.02 -10.12 6.11
C THR A 103 -3.62 -10.68 6.31
N ALA A 104 -3.16 -11.51 5.38
CA ALA A 104 -1.73 -11.60 5.17
C ALA A 104 -1.24 -10.16 5.02
N GLN A 105 -0.67 -9.59 6.09
CA GLN A 105 -0.30 -8.18 6.12
C GLN A 105 0.58 -7.95 4.90
N SER A 106 0.22 -6.95 4.08
CA SER A 106 0.93 -6.71 2.83
C SER A 106 2.42 -6.55 3.14
N TYR A 107 3.26 -6.96 2.21
CA TYR A 107 4.70 -6.68 2.28
C TYR A 107 4.94 -5.20 2.63
N GLU A 108 4.20 -4.32 1.97
CA GLU A 108 4.29 -2.86 2.16
C GLU A 108 3.95 -2.44 3.60
N ASP A 109 2.89 -2.99 4.18
CA ASP A 109 2.47 -2.68 5.56
C ASP A 109 3.53 -3.11 6.57
N GLN A 110 4.08 -4.32 6.38
CA GLN A 110 5.11 -4.85 7.28
C GLN A 110 6.42 -4.06 7.17
N MET A 111 6.83 -3.70 5.96
CA MET A 111 8.04 -2.89 5.75
C MET A 111 7.87 -1.48 6.32
N ARG A 112 6.68 -0.87 6.16
CA ARG A 112 6.35 0.42 6.79
C ARG A 112 6.39 0.31 8.31
N GLN A 113 5.81 -0.74 8.89
CA GLN A 113 5.85 -0.99 10.33
C GLN A 113 7.29 -1.12 10.84
N ALA A 114 8.14 -1.85 10.11
CA ALA A 114 9.55 -2.03 10.46
C ALA A 114 10.31 -0.70 10.40
N ALA A 115 10.08 0.12 9.37
CA ALA A 115 10.68 1.45 9.26
C ALA A 115 10.25 2.36 10.43
N SER A 116 8.96 2.40 10.77
CA SER A 116 8.48 3.17 11.91
C SER A 116 9.03 2.65 13.25
N ALA A 117 9.22 1.35 13.40
CA ALA A 117 9.86 0.77 14.60
C ALA A 117 11.32 1.21 14.73
N TYR A 118 12.08 1.19 13.63
CA TYR A 118 13.46 1.68 13.58
C TYR A 118 13.55 3.17 13.97
N GLU A 119 12.65 4.01 13.46
CA GLU A 119 12.59 5.44 13.82
C GLU A 119 12.32 5.67 15.31
N ARG A 120 11.49 4.82 15.93
CA ARG A 120 11.23 4.83 17.38
C ARG A 120 12.35 4.18 18.20
N LYS A 121 13.44 3.76 17.57
CA LYS A 121 14.56 3.01 18.17
C LYS A 121 14.16 1.64 18.72
N ASP A 122 13.02 1.10 18.31
CA ASP A 122 12.65 -0.29 18.56
C ASP A 122 13.32 -1.20 17.52
N MET A 123 14.62 -1.39 17.71
CA MET A 123 15.45 -2.17 16.81
C MET A 123 15.06 -3.65 16.80
N ALA A 124 14.55 -4.17 17.91
CA ALA A 124 14.12 -5.57 18.02
C ALA A 124 12.97 -5.87 17.06
N THR A 125 11.95 -4.99 17.03
CA THR A 125 10.83 -5.14 16.10
C THR A 125 11.26 -4.96 14.64
N ALA A 126 12.07 -3.95 14.34
CA ALA A 126 12.56 -3.69 12.98
C ALA A 126 13.36 -4.89 12.43
N VAL A 127 14.33 -5.38 13.22
CA VAL A 127 15.16 -6.54 12.87
C VAL A 127 14.31 -7.79 12.68
N ARG A 128 13.33 -8.03 13.56
CA ARG A 128 12.45 -9.20 13.45
C ARG A 128 11.72 -9.21 12.11
N ILE A 129 11.14 -8.08 11.71
CA ILE A 129 10.38 -7.99 10.45
C ILE A 129 11.32 -8.08 9.25
N TRP A 130 12.43 -7.32 9.23
CA TRP A 130 13.37 -7.37 8.12
C TRP A 130 14.03 -8.73 7.96
N LYS A 131 14.28 -9.49 9.05
CA LYS A 131 14.77 -10.88 8.96
C LYS A 131 13.81 -11.77 8.16
N VAL A 132 12.50 -11.66 8.40
CA VAL A 132 11.50 -12.46 7.68
C VAL A 132 11.52 -12.15 6.19
N TRP A 133 11.54 -10.87 5.81
CA TRP A 133 11.50 -10.48 4.40
C TRP A 133 12.83 -10.65 3.68
N ALA A 134 13.95 -10.46 4.38
CA ALA A 134 15.28 -10.74 3.85
C ALA A 134 15.45 -12.24 3.54
N ALA A 135 14.91 -13.12 4.40
CA ALA A 135 14.88 -14.56 4.17
C ALA A 135 14.00 -14.94 2.97
N LYS A 136 12.93 -14.19 2.71
CA LYS A 136 12.11 -14.31 1.50
C LYS A 136 12.77 -13.71 0.25
N GLY A 137 13.99 -13.20 0.33
CA GLY A 137 14.72 -12.67 -0.81
C GLY A 137 14.42 -11.22 -1.17
N GLU A 138 13.66 -10.48 -0.34
CA GLU A 138 13.33 -9.09 -0.66
C GLU A 138 14.57 -8.18 -0.57
N ALA A 139 14.96 -7.57 -1.69
CA ALA A 139 16.20 -6.81 -1.80
C ALA A 139 16.25 -5.61 -0.84
N GLU A 140 15.13 -4.92 -0.63
CA GLU A 140 15.03 -3.82 0.33
C GLU A 140 15.26 -4.30 1.77
N ALA A 141 14.59 -5.38 2.18
CA ALA A 141 14.75 -5.95 3.51
C ALA A 141 16.17 -6.51 3.74
N GLN A 142 16.75 -7.16 2.74
CA GLN A 142 18.16 -7.59 2.76
C GLN A 142 19.08 -6.38 2.97
N THR A 143 18.84 -5.27 2.28
CA THR A 143 19.65 -4.05 2.44
C THR A 143 19.49 -3.43 3.82
N LEU A 144 18.27 -3.33 4.33
CA LEU A 144 18.02 -2.75 5.65
C LEU A 144 18.61 -3.63 6.76
N LEU A 145 18.43 -4.94 6.70
CA LEU A 145 19.05 -5.87 7.64
C LEU A 145 20.59 -5.86 7.54
N GLY A 146 21.14 -5.74 6.33
CA GLY A 146 22.58 -5.58 6.12
C GLY A 146 23.11 -4.33 6.80
N ALA A 147 22.36 -3.22 6.78
CA ALA A 147 22.71 -2.01 7.50
C ALA A 147 22.73 -2.21 9.02
N MET A 148 21.75 -2.95 9.56
CA MET A 148 21.73 -3.29 10.99
C MET A 148 22.94 -4.11 11.41
N TYR A 149 23.37 -5.08 10.60
CA TYR A 149 24.59 -5.83 10.87
C TYR A 149 25.86 -5.00 10.69
N TRP A 150 25.85 -4.01 9.78
CA TRP A 150 26.99 -3.12 9.57
C TRP A 150 27.20 -2.17 10.75
N SER A 151 26.12 -1.56 11.27
CA SER A 151 26.16 -0.63 12.40
C SER A 151 26.20 -1.34 13.76
N GLY A 152 25.61 -2.54 13.87
CA GLY A 152 25.38 -3.22 15.14
C GLY A 152 24.10 -2.77 15.86
N ASP A 153 23.16 -2.17 15.15
CA ASP A 153 21.89 -1.71 15.73
C ASP A 153 20.92 -2.88 15.92
N GLY A 154 20.57 -3.19 17.17
CA GLY A 154 19.63 -4.28 17.49
C GLY A 154 20.10 -5.70 17.17
N VAL A 155 21.27 -5.86 16.55
CA VAL A 155 21.97 -7.13 16.30
C VAL A 155 23.47 -6.94 16.57
N PRO A 156 24.19 -7.99 16.98
CA PRO A 156 25.65 -7.92 17.05
C PRO A 156 26.24 -7.53 15.69
N ARG A 157 27.16 -6.55 15.69
CA ARG A 157 27.83 -6.09 14.48
C ARG A 157 28.52 -7.26 13.77
N ASN A 158 28.20 -7.45 12.49
CA ASN A 158 28.74 -8.53 11.67
C ASN A 158 28.88 -8.08 10.21
N LEU A 159 30.08 -7.62 9.85
CA LEU A 159 30.35 -7.09 8.51
C LEU A 159 30.24 -8.16 7.42
N ASN A 160 30.55 -9.42 7.73
CA ASN A 160 30.46 -10.52 6.77
C ASN A 160 29.00 -10.76 6.37
N GLU A 161 28.10 -10.74 7.36
CA GLU A 161 26.67 -10.91 7.11
C GLU A 161 26.07 -9.67 6.41
N ALA A 162 26.54 -8.47 6.76
CA ALA A 162 26.18 -7.25 6.04
C ALA A 162 26.55 -7.34 4.55
N ALA A 163 27.80 -7.69 4.25
CA ALA A 163 28.28 -7.85 2.87
C ALA A 163 27.49 -8.93 2.11
N ARG A 164 27.18 -10.06 2.76
CA ARG A 164 26.39 -11.14 2.16
C ARG A 164 24.99 -10.65 1.77
N LEU A 165 24.31 -9.94 2.66
CA LEU A 165 22.98 -9.39 2.43
C LEU A 165 22.98 -8.29 1.37
N TYR A 166 23.94 -7.36 1.42
CA TYR A 166 24.08 -6.34 0.39
C TYR A 166 24.37 -6.95 -0.98
N LEU A 167 25.26 -7.93 -1.07
CA LEU A 167 25.55 -8.59 -2.34
C LEU A 167 24.32 -9.31 -2.90
N ALA A 168 23.52 -9.96 -2.05
CA ALA A 168 22.27 -10.60 -2.46
C ALA A 168 21.27 -9.59 -3.05
N ALA A 169 21.09 -8.43 -2.40
CA ALA A 169 20.21 -7.37 -2.90
C ALA A 169 20.79 -6.64 -4.13
N ALA A 170 22.11 -6.44 -4.17
CA ALA A 170 22.81 -5.79 -5.28
C ALA A 170 22.70 -6.61 -6.57
N LYS A 171 22.78 -7.95 -6.47
CA LYS A 171 22.55 -8.87 -7.59
C LYS A 171 21.15 -8.73 -8.17
N GLN A 172 20.15 -8.35 -7.38
CA GLN A 172 18.78 -8.09 -7.86
C GLN A 172 18.61 -6.72 -8.52
N GLY A 173 19.64 -5.88 -8.52
CA GLY A 173 19.58 -4.53 -9.09
C GLY A 173 19.14 -3.44 -8.12
N TYR A 174 19.09 -3.72 -6.82
CA TYR A 174 18.72 -2.69 -5.84
C TYR A 174 19.85 -1.69 -5.64
N ALA A 175 19.71 -0.49 -6.20
CA ALA A 175 20.76 0.54 -6.28
C ALA A 175 21.42 0.86 -4.92
N ARG A 176 20.62 0.94 -3.84
CA ARG A 176 21.16 1.19 -2.50
C ARG A 176 22.07 0.07 -2.01
N ALA A 177 21.75 -1.18 -2.31
CA ALA A 177 22.61 -2.32 -1.97
C ALA A 177 23.89 -2.33 -2.80
N GLN A 178 23.79 -2.01 -4.09
CA GLN A 178 24.95 -1.89 -4.99
C GLN A 178 25.91 -0.82 -4.47
N ASN A 179 25.40 0.34 -4.03
CA ASN A 179 26.25 1.36 -3.41
C ASN A 179 26.92 0.85 -2.13
N ASN A 180 26.16 0.20 -1.25
CA ASN A 180 26.69 -0.28 0.04
C ASN A 180 27.77 -1.36 -0.15
N ILE A 181 27.58 -2.35 -1.03
CA ILE A 181 28.62 -3.35 -1.29
C ILE A 181 29.83 -2.76 -2.01
N GLY A 182 29.60 -1.81 -2.92
CA GLY A 182 30.67 -1.07 -3.59
C GLY A 182 31.53 -0.27 -2.61
N PHE A 183 30.89 0.38 -1.64
CA PHE A 183 31.59 1.08 -0.55
C PHE A 183 32.43 0.11 0.30
N MET A 184 31.86 -1.03 0.75
CA MET A 184 32.60 -2.02 1.54
C MET A 184 33.83 -2.55 0.80
N LEU A 185 33.67 -2.88 -0.48
CA LEU A 185 34.76 -3.36 -1.34
C LEU A 185 35.82 -2.30 -1.63
N GLY A 186 35.42 -1.02 -1.79
CA GLY A 186 36.36 0.04 -2.10
C GLY A 186 37.13 0.52 -0.87
N PHE A 187 36.45 0.70 0.26
CA PHE A 187 37.05 1.33 1.44
C PHE A 187 37.54 0.33 2.49
N GLY A 188 37.42 -0.98 2.20
CA GLY A 188 38.03 -2.04 3.01
C GLY A 188 37.32 -2.30 4.33
N GLU A 189 36.01 -2.06 4.39
CA GLU A 189 35.23 -2.33 5.60
C GLU A 189 34.68 -3.76 5.58
N GLY A 190 35.35 -4.66 6.31
CA GLY A 190 34.91 -6.05 6.51
C GLY A 190 35.42 -7.04 5.47
N VAL A 191 34.79 -8.21 5.39
CA VAL A 191 35.02 -9.20 4.33
C VAL A 191 33.90 -9.01 3.31
N PRO A 192 34.20 -8.71 2.04
CA PRO A 192 35.35 -9.21 1.26
C PRO A 192 36.60 -8.31 1.29
N PRO A 193 37.78 -8.84 0.90
CA PRO A 193 38.96 -8.02 0.67
C PRO A 193 38.68 -6.87 -0.28
N ARG A 194 39.46 -5.80 -0.13
CA ARG A 194 39.34 -4.63 -0.98
C ARG A 194 39.52 -5.02 -2.46
N ASP A 195 38.56 -4.63 -3.30
CA ASP A 195 38.58 -4.81 -4.75
C ASP A 195 38.02 -3.55 -5.42
N ASP A 196 38.93 -2.71 -5.90
CA ASP A 196 38.59 -1.41 -6.49
C ASP A 196 37.84 -1.55 -7.82
N ILE A 197 38.10 -2.61 -8.61
CA ILE A 197 37.41 -2.86 -9.89
C ILE A 197 35.96 -3.25 -9.63
N GLU A 198 35.75 -4.17 -8.69
CA GLU A 198 34.43 -4.64 -8.31
C GLU A 198 33.63 -3.54 -7.59
N ALA A 199 34.29 -2.76 -6.73
CA ALA A 199 33.70 -1.58 -6.10
C ALA A 199 33.21 -0.56 -7.13
N TYR A 200 34.03 -0.25 -8.13
CA TYR A 200 33.69 0.71 -9.19
C TYR A 200 32.44 0.26 -9.91
N LYS A 201 32.40 -1.02 -10.30
CA LYS A 201 31.26 -1.61 -10.99
C LYS A 201 29.97 -1.42 -10.19
N TRP A 202 29.98 -1.76 -8.90
CA TRP A 202 28.78 -1.67 -8.07
C TRP A 202 28.34 -0.22 -7.81
N ILE A 203 29.26 0.70 -7.54
CA ILE A 203 28.92 2.12 -7.34
C ILE A 203 28.38 2.73 -8.65
N LYS A 204 28.95 2.38 -9.80
CA LYS A 204 28.47 2.86 -11.10
C LYS A 204 27.05 2.37 -11.41
N LEU A 205 26.77 1.08 -11.18
CA LEU A 205 25.42 0.53 -11.31
C LEU A 205 24.42 1.21 -10.36
N ALA A 206 24.85 1.52 -9.13
CA ALA A 206 24.01 2.24 -8.17
C ALA A 206 23.64 3.65 -8.66
N ILE A 207 24.61 4.39 -9.21
CA ILE A 207 24.39 5.71 -9.80
C ILE A 207 23.37 5.63 -10.93
N ASP A 208 23.49 4.63 -11.81
CA ASP A 208 22.59 4.46 -12.95
C ASP A 208 21.16 4.04 -12.49
N GLY A 209 21.04 3.41 -11.32
CA GLY A 209 19.75 3.04 -10.71
C GLY A 209 19.11 4.09 -9.80
N TYR A 210 19.82 5.18 -9.48
CA TYR A 210 19.27 6.25 -8.64
C TYR A 210 18.41 7.23 -9.43
N THR A 211 17.43 7.81 -8.74
CA THR A 211 16.50 8.82 -9.27
C THR A 211 16.58 10.10 -8.44
N ALA A 212 15.91 11.17 -8.87
CA ALA A 212 15.87 12.44 -8.12
C ALA A 212 15.40 12.29 -6.66
N LYS A 213 14.60 11.25 -6.35
CA LYS A 213 14.18 10.93 -4.98
C LYS A 213 15.35 10.53 -4.06
N ASN A 214 16.47 10.09 -4.62
CA ASN A 214 17.66 9.62 -3.91
C ASN A 214 18.85 10.58 -4.09
N GLN A 215 18.61 11.89 -4.27
CA GLN A 215 19.66 12.85 -4.62
C GLN A 215 20.87 12.81 -3.68
N ASP A 216 20.66 12.81 -2.35
CA ASP A 216 21.75 12.75 -1.38
C ASP A 216 22.63 11.49 -1.55
N ARG A 217 22.02 10.35 -1.88
CA ARG A 217 22.74 9.09 -2.10
C ARG A 217 23.46 9.07 -3.45
N LEU A 218 22.85 9.67 -4.47
CA LEU A 218 23.46 9.85 -5.77
C LEU A 218 24.72 10.73 -5.66
N ASP A 219 24.63 11.82 -4.91
CA ASP A 219 25.76 12.72 -4.70
C ASP A 219 26.89 12.03 -3.92
N GLN A 220 26.55 11.25 -2.90
CA GLN A 220 27.53 10.45 -2.18
C GLN A 220 28.19 9.40 -3.08
N ALA A 221 27.40 8.63 -3.83
CA ALA A 221 27.92 7.60 -4.73
C ALA A 221 28.86 8.18 -5.79
N ARG A 222 28.56 9.38 -6.32
CA ARG A 222 29.45 10.09 -7.25
C ARG A 222 30.78 10.50 -6.61
N LYS A 223 30.76 10.96 -5.35
CA LYS A 223 31.98 11.29 -4.60
C LYS A 223 32.82 10.04 -4.33
N ASP A 224 32.17 8.95 -3.94
CA ASP A 224 32.83 7.66 -3.69
C ASP A 224 33.47 7.13 -4.99
N LEU A 225 32.74 7.20 -6.11
CA LEU A 225 33.25 6.81 -7.43
C LEU A 225 34.44 7.67 -7.86
N ALA A 226 34.41 8.99 -7.63
CA ALA A 226 35.52 9.89 -7.96
C ALA A 226 36.76 9.58 -7.11
N THR A 227 36.58 9.34 -5.81
CA THR A 227 37.65 8.98 -4.87
C THR A 227 38.28 7.64 -5.25
N LEU A 228 37.45 6.67 -5.64
CA LEU A 228 37.87 5.36 -6.12
C LEU A 228 38.61 5.45 -7.46
N SER A 229 38.11 6.28 -8.39
CA SER A 229 38.73 6.44 -9.71
C SER A 229 40.10 7.11 -9.62
N ALA A 230 40.30 8.04 -8.68
CA ALA A 230 41.57 8.75 -8.50
C ALA A 230 42.75 7.85 -8.10
N ARG A 231 42.47 6.66 -7.55
CA ARG A 231 43.49 5.67 -7.16
C ARG A 231 43.58 4.48 -8.12
N MET A 232 42.70 4.41 -9.12
CA MET A 232 42.71 3.36 -10.15
C MET A 232 43.49 3.84 -11.37
N ASN A 233 44.16 2.91 -12.05
CA ASN A 233 44.76 3.20 -13.34
C ASN A 233 43.73 3.06 -14.49
N PRO A 234 44.00 3.62 -15.69
CA PRO A 234 43.06 3.57 -16.82
C PRO A 234 42.66 2.14 -17.25
N ALA A 235 43.55 1.16 -17.12
CA ALA A 235 43.25 -0.23 -17.47
C ALA A 235 42.25 -0.87 -16.50
N GLN A 236 42.36 -0.57 -15.21
CA GLN A 236 41.41 -1.00 -14.18
C GLN A 236 40.03 -0.39 -14.39
N ILE A 237 39.98 0.91 -14.72
CA ILE A 237 38.71 1.60 -15.03
C ILE A 237 38.05 0.98 -16.27
N ALA A 238 38.83 0.77 -17.34
CA ALA A 238 38.32 0.13 -18.56
C ALA A 238 37.76 -1.28 -18.30
N GLU A 239 38.41 -2.06 -17.42
CA GLU A 239 37.91 -3.36 -16.98
C GLU A 239 36.62 -3.23 -16.17
N ALA A 240 36.56 -2.33 -15.20
CA ALA A 240 35.35 -2.12 -14.40
C ALA A 240 34.15 -1.73 -15.29
N GLU A 241 34.36 -0.80 -16.23
CA GLU A 241 33.37 -0.39 -17.22
C GLU A 241 32.91 -1.55 -18.13
N ARG A 242 33.81 -2.46 -18.52
CA ARG A 242 33.41 -3.70 -19.23
C ARG A 242 32.48 -4.55 -18.37
N ARG A 243 32.79 -4.72 -17.08
CA ARG A 243 31.95 -5.50 -16.17
C ARG A 243 30.59 -4.84 -15.90
N VAL A 244 30.52 -3.51 -15.86
CA VAL A 244 29.24 -2.77 -15.78
C VAL A 244 28.36 -3.10 -16.98
N ARG A 245 28.90 -2.99 -18.21
CA ARG A 245 28.16 -3.30 -19.44
C ARG A 245 27.72 -4.75 -19.56
N ALA A 246 28.51 -5.68 -19.02
CA ALA A 246 28.19 -7.11 -19.04
C ALA A 246 27.19 -7.53 -17.95
N TRP A 247 26.97 -6.68 -16.93
CA TRP A 247 26.16 -7.04 -15.78
C TRP A 247 24.67 -7.09 -16.12
N LYS A 248 23.98 -8.08 -15.54
CA LYS A 248 22.53 -8.24 -15.62
C LYS A 248 21.97 -8.57 -14.23
N PRO A 249 20.81 -8.02 -13.85
CA PRO A 249 20.18 -8.35 -12.58
C PRO A 249 19.74 -9.82 -12.57
N VAL A 250 19.94 -10.47 -11.43
CA VAL A 250 19.42 -11.81 -11.14
C VAL A 250 18.04 -11.62 -10.51
N PRO A 251 16.94 -12.04 -11.18
CA PRO A 251 15.60 -11.93 -10.62
C PRO A 251 15.49 -12.76 -9.34
N LYS A 252 14.66 -12.29 -8.43
CA LYS A 252 14.26 -13.07 -7.25
C LYS A 252 13.64 -14.41 -7.70
N VAL A 253 14.15 -15.52 -7.17
CA VAL A 253 13.53 -16.84 -7.33
C VAL A 253 12.22 -16.82 -6.54
N ARG A 254 11.10 -17.04 -7.24
CA ARG A 254 9.74 -17.06 -6.67
C ARG A 254 9.48 -18.35 -5.90
#